data_AF-A0A399YMV1-F1
#
_entry.id   AF-A0A399YMV1-F1
#
_cell.length_a   1.000
_cell.length_b   1.000
_cell.length_c   1.000
_cell.angle_alpha   90.00
_cell.angle_beta   90.00
_cell.angle_gamma   90.00
#
_symmetry.space_group_name_H-M   'P 1'
#
loop_
_entity.id
_entity.type
_entity.pdbx_description
1 polymer ?
#
loop_
_entity_poly.entity_id
_entity_poly.type
_entity_poly.pdbx_seq_one_letter_code
_entity_poly.pdbx_strand_id
1 'polypeptide(L)'
;MSDITLIVALALILTVIGVVAYEWDQRRRTPGRIKFNAPFIVRFANGQWSRAVYVPYDADPHHVQSQLKLPADQRTIFAIGGAGGMSTEDIRRCQALIDGVCMFASAHEMVVITGGTEGGIMQMFGDSRQRLRLKLRLVGIAPLSRVRFPGRDNPNADADLEDSHSDFVLVEGAMWGVESDLLQELALCVAGYDKRKVAGILINGGSIALNEVAMAAERGLTMFVVEGSGRTADAVATAIRTKTAEQALLKMVVEGGRVEFIQTTEGIETVQAKLDAHFRAR
;
A
#
# COMPACT_ATOMS: atom_id res chain seq x y z
N MET A 1 54.37 -16.92 2.75
CA MET A 1 53.00 -16.37 2.65
C MET A 1 52.80 -16.03 1.20
N SER A 2 52.01 -16.87 0.52
CA SER A 2 52.10 -17.17 -0.91
C SER A 2 51.37 -16.15 -1.80
N ASP A 3 51.81 -16.03 -3.05
CA ASP A 3 51.23 -15.22 -4.13
C ASP A 3 49.70 -15.35 -4.27
N ILE A 4 49.15 -16.48 -3.82
CA ILE A 4 47.72 -16.76 -3.78
C ILE A 4 46.96 -15.75 -2.91
N THR A 5 47.49 -15.36 -1.75
CA THR A 5 46.82 -14.40 -0.85
C THR A 5 46.75 -13.00 -1.48
N LEU A 6 47.80 -12.61 -2.22
CA LEU A 6 47.86 -11.33 -2.92
C LEU A 6 46.87 -11.30 -4.10
N ILE A 7 46.77 -12.38 -4.87
CA ILE A 7 45.84 -12.51 -5.99
C ILE A 7 44.38 -12.44 -5.51
N VAL A 8 44.04 -13.13 -4.41
CA VAL A 8 42.69 -13.10 -3.83
C VAL A 8 42.32 -11.70 -3.33
N ALA A 9 43.26 -11.01 -2.67
CA ALA A 9 43.05 -9.64 -2.20
C ALA A 9 42.82 -8.67 -3.38
N LEU A 10 43.59 -8.79 -4.46
CA LEU A 10 43.45 -7.96 -5.66
C LEU A 10 42.09 -8.20 -6.35
N ALA A 11 41.66 -9.46 -6.44
CA ALA A 11 40.37 -9.82 -7.02
C ALA A 11 39.20 -9.21 -6.23
N LEU A 12 39.22 -9.30 -4.89
CA LEU A 12 38.21 -8.67 -4.03
C LEU A 12 38.14 -7.15 -4.20
N ILE A 13 39.30 -6.48 -4.26
CA ILE A 13 39.37 -5.02 -4.47
C ILE A 13 38.77 -4.66 -5.83
N LEU A 14 39.10 -5.40 -6.90
CA LEU A 14 38.55 -5.16 -8.23
C LEU A 14 37.04 -5.42 -8.29
N THR A 15 36.53 -6.43 -7.56
CA THR A 15 35.08 -6.66 -7.44
C THR A 15 34.40 -5.52 -6.71
N VAL A 16 34.94 -5.05 -5.58
CA VAL A 16 34.38 -3.90 -4.85
C VAL A 16 34.40 -2.64 -5.69
N ILE A 17 35.51 -2.35 -6.38
CA ILE A 17 35.61 -1.21 -7.31
C ILE A 17 34.59 -1.37 -8.44
N GLY A 18 34.43 -2.58 -8.99
CA GLY A 18 33.44 -2.88 -10.02
C GLY A 18 32.01 -2.64 -9.55
N VAL A 19 31.65 -3.08 -8.34
CA VAL A 19 30.33 -2.85 -7.73
C VAL A 19 30.10 -1.37 -7.47
N VAL A 20 31.07 -0.67 -6.89
CA VAL A 20 30.98 0.78 -6.61
C VAL A 20 30.90 1.58 -7.90
N ALA A 21 31.70 1.23 -8.92
CA ALA A 21 31.66 1.87 -10.24
C ALA A 21 30.34 1.59 -10.96
N TYR A 22 29.82 0.36 -10.85
CA TYR A 22 28.51 0.00 -11.39
C TYR A 22 27.39 0.78 -10.70
N GLU A 23 27.35 0.81 -9.37
CA GLU A 23 26.38 1.60 -8.61
C GLU A 23 26.50 3.10 -8.93
N TRP A 24 27.73 3.61 -9.09
CA TRP A 24 27.97 5.01 -9.41
C TRP A 24 27.60 5.37 -10.85
N ASP A 25 27.82 4.48 -11.82
CA ASP A 25 27.37 4.63 -13.21
C ASP A 25 25.84 4.53 -13.31
N GLN A 26 25.22 3.60 -12.57
CA GLN A 26 23.75 3.53 -12.42
C GLN A 26 23.19 4.84 -11.84
N ARG A 27 23.85 5.42 -10.83
CA ARG A 27 23.50 6.74 -10.26
C ARG A 27 23.69 7.91 -11.24
N ARG A 28 24.55 7.78 -12.26
CA ARG A 28 24.84 8.83 -13.26
C ARG A 28 23.98 8.75 -14.51
N ARG A 29 23.53 7.55 -14.89
CA ARG A 29 22.81 7.31 -16.15
C ARG A 29 21.30 7.60 -16.09
N THR A 30 20.73 7.96 -14.93
CA THR A 30 19.31 8.31 -14.83
C THR A 30 19.07 9.81 -15.08
N PRO A 31 18.46 10.22 -16.20
CA PRO A 31 18.00 11.60 -16.37
C PRO A 31 16.84 11.86 -15.38
N GLY A 32 16.82 13.04 -14.74
CA GLY A 32 15.70 13.47 -13.88
C GLY A 32 15.76 13.00 -12.41
N ARG A 33 16.81 13.37 -11.67
CA ARG A 33 16.95 13.06 -10.22
C ARG A 33 15.71 13.47 -9.43
N ILE A 34 14.89 12.50 -9.05
CA ILE A 34 13.89 12.67 -7.99
C ILE A 34 14.69 12.92 -6.71
N LYS A 35 14.49 14.09 -6.11
CA LYS A 35 15.16 14.44 -4.87
C LYS A 35 14.49 13.71 -3.72
N PHE A 36 15.30 13.13 -2.87
CA PHE A 36 14.86 12.57 -1.60
C PHE A 36 14.20 13.66 -0.75
N ASN A 37 13.14 13.30 -0.02
CA ASN A 37 12.45 14.13 0.95
C ASN A 37 11.97 15.49 0.41
N ALA A 38 11.75 15.58 -0.91
CA ALA A 38 11.24 16.77 -1.57
C ALA A 38 10.05 16.41 -2.47
N PRO A 39 8.97 17.21 -2.46
CA PRO A 39 7.79 16.90 -3.23
C PRO A 39 8.01 17.23 -4.70
N PHE A 40 7.42 16.43 -5.58
CA PHE A 40 7.39 16.65 -7.02
C PHE A 40 6.00 16.31 -7.58
N ILE A 41 5.77 16.59 -8.86
CA ILE A 41 4.50 16.34 -9.52
C ILE A 41 4.68 15.27 -10.59
N VAL A 42 3.83 14.25 -10.56
CA VAL A 42 3.65 13.29 -11.66
C VAL A 42 2.49 13.78 -12.51
N ARG A 43 2.66 13.85 -13.83
CA ARG A 43 1.61 14.26 -14.78
C ARG A 43 1.28 13.07 -15.67
N PHE A 44 0.05 12.59 -15.58
CA PHE A 44 -0.41 11.43 -16.33
C PHE A 44 -0.95 11.82 -17.71
N ALA A 45 -0.99 10.85 -18.62
CA ALA A 45 -1.44 11.06 -19.99
C ALA A 45 -2.93 11.45 -20.07
N ASN A 46 -3.72 11.03 -19.09
CA ASN A 46 -5.14 11.39 -18.93
C ASN A 46 -5.37 12.85 -18.47
N GLY A 47 -4.32 13.64 -18.27
CA GLY A 47 -4.38 15.03 -17.78
C GLY A 47 -4.46 15.17 -16.27
N GLN A 48 -4.58 14.06 -15.53
CA GLN A 48 -4.46 14.06 -14.07
C GLN A 48 -3.02 14.34 -13.64
N TRP A 49 -2.88 14.81 -12.42
CA TRP A 49 -1.59 14.98 -11.79
C TRP A 49 -1.67 14.61 -10.32
N SER A 50 -0.55 14.11 -9.80
CA SER A 50 -0.44 13.67 -8.41
C SER A 50 0.78 14.33 -7.78
N ARG A 51 0.65 14.68 -6.49
CA ARG A 51 1.83 15.08 -5.72
C ARG A 51 2.56 13.84 -5.23
N ALA A 52 3.86 13.79 -5.41
CA ALA A 52 4.66 12.66 -4.99
C ALA A 52 5.81 13.11 -4.08
N VAL A 53 6.28 12.23 -3.22
CA VAL A 53 7.53 12.39 -2.45
C VAL A 53 8.31 11.07 -2.49
N TYR A 54 9.63 11.14 -2.60
CA TYR A 54 10.51 9.97 -2.52
C TYR A 54 11.25 9.99 -1.18
N VAL A 55 11.16 8.93 -0.39
CA VAL A 55 11.57 8.88 1.02
C VAL A 55 12.32 7.58 1.36
N PRO A 56 13.10 7.52 2.46
CA PRO A 56 13.75 6.27 2.88
C PRO A 56 12.73 5.25 3.37
N TYR A 57 13.14 3.99 3.50
CA TYR A 57 12.25 2.94 4.02
C TYR A 57 11.81 3.17 5.48
N ASP A 58 12.63 3.89 6.26
CA ASP A 58 12.38 4.25 7.66
C ASP A 58 11.95 5.71 7.82
N ALA A 59 11.33 6.29 6.79
CA ALA A 59 10.87 7.68 6.80
C ALA A 59 9.91 7.96 7.96
N ASP A 60 10.11 9.10 8.62
CA ASP A 60 9.15 9.63 9.59
C ASP A 60 7.79 9.93 8.90
N PRO A 61 6.67 9.31 9.33
CA PRO A 61 5.37 9.54 8.72
C PRO A 61 4.91 11.01 8.85
N HIS A 62 5.34 11.77 9.86
CA HIS A 62 5.04 13.20 9.97
C HIS A 62 5.71 14.01 8.86
N HIS A 63 6.94 13.63 8.48
CA HIS A 63 7.61 14.23 7.34
C HIS A 63 6.81 14.00 6.06
N VAL A 64 6.38 12.76 5.82
CA VAL A 64 5.57 12.39 4.65
C VAL A 64 4.24 13.16 4.62
N GLN A 65 3.52 13.18 5.75
CA GLN A 65 2.27 13.93 5.93
C GLN A 65 2.46 15.41 5.54
N SER A 66 3.53 16.04 6.02
CA SER A 66 3.86 17.44 5.72
C SER A 66 4.17 17.66 4.24
N GLN A 67 5.01 16.83 3.60
CA GLN A 67 5.38 17.00 2.19
C GLN A 67 4.18 16.86 1.25
N LEU A 68 3.30 15.91 1.55
CA LEU A 68 2.07 15.69 0.77
C LEU A 68 0.95 16.67 1.15
N LYS A 69 1.08 17.42 2.23
CA LYS A 69 0.01 18.26 2.82
C LYS A 69 -1.24 17.44 3.11
N LEU A 70 -1.06 16.26 3.69
CA LEU A 70 -2.16 15.44 4.17
C LEU A 70 -2.75 16.09 5.44
N PRO A 71 -4.07 15.95 5.66
CA PRO A 71 -4.70 16.49 6.86
C PRO A 71 -4.16 15.81 8.11
N ALA A 72 -4.29 16.50 9.25
CA ALA A 72 -4.06 15.95 10.57
C ALA A 72 -5.40 15.67 11.26
N ASP A 73 -5.39 14.68 12.16
CA ASP A 73 -6.55 14.25 12.94
C ASP A 73 -7.74 13.74 12.09
N GLN A 74 -7.46 13.27 10.87
CA GLN A 74 -8.44 12.81 9.89
C GLN A 74 -8.63 11.30 9.95
N ARG A 75 -9.88 10.85 9.85
CA ARG A 75 -10.17 9.42 9.73
C ARG A 75 -9.56 8.85 8.45
N THR A 76 -8.96 7.67 8.56
CA THR A 76 -8.18 7.06 7.49
C THR A 76 -8.56 5.60 7.29
N ILE A 77 -8.65 5.19 6.03
CA ILE A 77 -8.74 3.79 5.63
C ILE A 77 -7.44 3.44 4.92
N PHE A 78 -6.82 2.32 5.28
CA PHE A 78 -5.78 1.73 4.44
C PHE A 78 -6.31 0.45 3.79
N ALA A 79 -5.96 0.22 2.53
CA ALA A 79 -6.43 -0.94 1.77
C ALA A 79 -5.23 -1.77 1.30
N ILE A 80 -5.29 -3.07 1.62
CA ILE A 80 -4.24 -4.05 1.35
C ILE A 80 -4.82 -5.27 0.64
N GLY A 81 -4.00 -5.93 -0.17
CA GLY A 81 -4.42 -7.09 -0.95
C GLY A 81 -4.05 -6.99 -2.42
N GLY A 82 -4.90 -7.52 -3.29
CA GLY A 82 -4.67 -7.49 -4.74
C GLY A 82 -5.58 -8.47 -5.49
N ALA A 83 -5.73 -8.34 -6.81
CA ALA A 83 -6.73 -9.11 -7.57
C ALA A 83 -6.21 -10.40 -8.25
N GLY A 84 -4.97 -10.80 -8.00
CA GLY A 84 -4.42 -12.04 -8.56
C GLY A 84 -5.31 -13.26 -8.27
N GLY A 85 -5.58 -14.07 -9.29
CA GLY A 85 -6.38 -15.29 -9.16
C GLY A 85 -7.88 -15.09 -8.91
N MET A 86 -8.40 -13.86 -8.95
CA MET A 86 -9.84 -13.62 -8.88
C MET A 86 -10.53 -13.95 -10.20
N SER A 87 -11.76 -14.45 -10.11
CA SER A 87 -12.62 -14.53 -11.29
C SER A 87 -13.11 -13.14 -11.71
N THR A 88 -13.55 -12.99 -12.96
CA THR A 88 -14.17 -11.76 -13.45
C THR A 88 -15.41 -11.36 -12.62
N GLU A 89 -16.15 -12.35 -12.12
CA GLU A 89 -17.30 -12.14 -11.25
C GLU A 89 -16.86 -11.54 -9.90
N ASP A 90 -15.83 -12.09 -9.27
CA ASP A 90 -15.32 -11.61 -7.99
C ASP A 90 -14.69 -10.22 -8.11
N ILE A 91 -14.00 -9.95 -9.23
CA ILE A 91 -13.50 -8.61 -9.57
C ILE A 91 -14.65 -7.61 -9.60
N ARG A 92 -15.76 -7.94 -10.28
CA ARG A 92 -16.93 -7.06 -10.36
C ARG A 92 -17.57 -6.82 -8.99
N ARG A 93 -17.69 -7.87 -8.18
CA ARG A 93 -18.24 -7.77 -6.82
C ARG A 93 -17.36 -6.91 -5.92
N CYS A 94 -16.06 -7.15 -5.93
CA CYS A 94 -15.12 -6.35 -5.15
C CYS A 94 -15.07 -4.89 -5.62
N GLN A 95 -15.18 -4.63 -6.93
CA GLN A 95 -15.31 -3.27 -7.45
C GLN A 95 -16.55 -2.56 -6.87
N ALA A 96 -17.70 -3.24 -6.78
CA ALA A 96 -18.90 -2.65 -6.19
C ALA A 96 -18.72 -2.33 -4.69
N LEU A 97 -18.02 -3.19 -3.94
CA LEU A 97 -17.70 -2.91 -2.54
C LEU A 97 -16.73 -1.73 -2.40
N ILE A 98 -15.70 -1.66 -3.23
CA ILE A 98 -14.73 -0.55 -3.25
C ILE A 98 -15.41 0.76 -3.65
N ASP A 99 -16.37 0.74 -4.57
CA ASP A 99 -17.22 1.91 -4.86
C ASP A 99 -17.91 2.40 -3.58
N GLY A 100 -18.48 1.48 -2.79
CA GLY A 100 -19.10 1.79 -1.49
C GLY A 100 -18.13 2.42 -0.48
N VAL A 101 -16.92 1.86 -0.36
CA VAL A 101 -15.84 2.40 0.49
C VAL A 101 -15.43 3.79 0.04
N CYS A 102 -15.19 3.98 -1.26
CA CYS A 102 -14.77 5.26 -1.82
C CYS A 102 -15.84 6.34 -1.64
N MET A 103 -17.11 6.01 -1.85
CA MET A 103 -18.23 6.92 -1.61
C MET A 103 -18.31 7.33 -0.13
N PHE A 104 -18.19 6.36 0.78
CA PHE A 104 -18.19 6.64 2.22
C PHE A 104 -17.01 7.54 2.62
N ALA A 105 -15.81 7.19 2.19
CA ALA A 105 -14.60 7.93 2.48
C ALA A 105 -14.67 9.37 1.93
N SER A 106 -15.16 9.53 0.70
CA SER A 106 -15.33 10.87 0.10
C SER A 106 -16.39 11.69 0.82
N ALA A 107 -17.50 11.09 1.26
CA ALA A 107 -18.56 11.79 1.99
C ALA A 107 -18.15 12.25 3.39
N HIS A 108 -17.17 11.58 4.00
CA HIS A 108 -16.65 11.88 5.34
C HIS A 108 -15.26 12.51 5.33
N GLU A 109 -14.82 13.02 4.17
CA GLU A 109 -13.54 13.71 3.97
C GLU A 109 -12.33 12.89 4.43
N MET A 110 -12.41 11.56 4.35
CA MET A 110 -11.38 10.64 4.80
C MET A 110 -10.19 10.60 3.84
N VAL A 111 -9.06 10.12 4.35
CA VAL A 111 -7.91 9.71 3.53
C VAL A 111 -7.98 8.21 3.29
N VAL A 112 -7.70 7.78 2.06
CA VAL A 112 -7.54 6.36 1.71
C VAL A 112 -6.10 6.13 1.27
N ILE A 113 -5.43 5.12 1.85
CA ILE A 113 -4.03 4.78 1.56
C ILE A 113 -3.96 3.36 0.98
N THR A 114 -3.27 3.16 -0.14
CA THR A 114 -3.15 1.86 -0.84
C THR A 114 -1.73 1.65 -1.38
N GLY A 115 -1.48 0.53 -2.09
CA GLY A 115 -0.21 0.26 -2.81
C GLY A 115 0.04 1.10 -4.08
N GLY A 116 -0.92 1.90 -4.54
CA GLY A 116 -0.71 2.89 -5.62
C GLY A 116 -0.43 2.39 -7.04
N THR A 117 -0.47 1.10 -7.34
CA THR A 117 -0.13 0.58 -8.67
C THR A 117 -1.35 0.37 -9.57
N GLU A 118 -1.13 0.44 -10.88
CA GLU A 118 -2.12 0.13 -11.92
C GLU A 118 -2.36 -1.38 -12.00
N GLY A 119 -2.89 -1.95 -10.93
CA GLY A 119 -3.25 -3.35 -10.87
C GLY A 119 -3.96 -3.73 -9.58
N GLY A 120 -4.82 -4.73 -9.69
CA GLY A 120 -5.52 -5.29 -8.54
C GLY A 120 -6.46 -4.28 -7.88
N ILE A 121 -6.48 -4.29 -6.55
CA ILE A 121 -7.40 -3.43 -5.79
C ILE A 121 -7.02 -1.96 -5.89
N MET A 122 -5.74 -1.64 -6.09
CA MET A 122 -5.26 -0.26 -6.23
C MET A 122 -5.90 0.40 -7.46
N GLN A 123 -5.92 -0.32 -8.58
CA GLN A 123 -6.65 0.09 -9.78
C GLN A 123 -8.15 0.25 -9.52
N MET A 124 -8.79 -0.70 -8.80
CA MET A 124 -10.21 -0.59 -8.46
C MET A 124 -10.55 0.69 -7.68
N PHE A 125 -9.68 1.12 -6.74
CA PHE A 125 -9.84 2.38 -6.01
C PHE A 125 -9.68 3.60 -6.94
N GLY A 126 -8.70 3.56 -7.84
CA GLY A 126 -8.50 4.57 -8.88
C GLY A 126 -9.71 4.73 -9.79
N ASP A 127 -10.18 3.59 -10.34
CA ASP A 127 -11.38 3.48 -11.16
C ASP A 127 -12.61 4.06 -10.45
N SER A 128 -12.84 3.70 -9.18
CA SER A 128 -13.93 4.27 -8.38
C SER A 128 -13.82 5.78 -8.27
N ARG A 129 -12.65 6.30 -7.88
CA ARG A 129 -12.42 7.73 -7.70
C ARG A 129 -12.66 8.50 -9.00
N GLN A 130 -12.18 7.99 -10.12
CA GLN A 130 -12.29 8.62 -11.43
C GLN A 130 -13.73 8.54 -11.98
N ARG A 131 -14.29 7.33 -12.08
CA ARG A 131 -15.62 7.06 -12.63
C ARG A 131 -16.73 7.77 -11.86
N LEU A 132 -16.63 7.78 -10.52
CA LEU A 132 -17.62 8.42 -9.64
C LEU A 132 -17.30 9.90 -9.36
N ARG A 133 -16.21 10.44 -9.93
CA ARG A 133 -15.78 11.85 -9.79
C ARG A 133 -15.66 12.30 -8.33
N LEU A 134 -15.12 11.42 -7.48
CA LEU A 134 -15.06 11.64 -6.04
C LEU A 134 -13.94 12.61 -5.69
N LYS A 135 -14.21 13.48 -4.71
CA LYS A 135 -13.20 14.33 -4.09
C LYS A 135 -12.50 13.57 -2.96
N LEU A 136 -11.88 12.44 -3.32
CA LEU A 136 -11.20 11.54 -2.39
C LEU A 136 -9.69 11.81 -2.40
N ARG A 137 -9.08 11.90 -1.20
CA ARG A 137 -7.63 11.86 -1.04
C ARG A 137 -7.18 10.40 -1.03
N LEU A 138 -6.73 9.93 -2.19
CA LEU A 138 -6.31 8.57 -2.45
C LEU A 138 -4.79 8.54 -2.62
N VAL A 139 -4.09 8.03 -1.61
CA VAL A 139 -2.62 8.04 -1.50
C VAL A 139 -2.09 6.66 -1.85
N GLY A 140 -1.17 6.58 -2.80
CA GLY A 140 -0.50 5.36 -3.20
C GLY A 140 0.89 5.29 -2.60
N ILE A 141 1.28 4.14 -2.04
CA ILE A 141 2.62 3.95 -1.48
C ILE A 141 3.25 2.74 -2.15
N ALA A 142 4.41 2.93 -2.78
CA ALA A 142 5.09 1.88 -3.53
C ALA A 142 6.61 2.03 -3.49
N PRO A 143 7.38 0.94 -3.61
CA PRO A 143 8.83 1.02 -3.78
C PRO A 143 9.18 1.69 -5.11
N LEU A 144 10.02 2.73 -5.08
CA LEU A 144 10.43 3.46 -6.29
C LEU A 144 11.06 2.51 -7.32
N SER A 145 11.81 1.51 -6.87
CA SER A 145 12.51 0.58 -7.78
C SER A 145 11.56 -0.36 -8.54
N ARG A 146 10.30 -0.49 -8.09
CA ARG A 146 9.34 -1.46 -8.62
C ARG A 146 8.26 -0.84 -9.50
N VAL A 147 8.24 0.48 -9.61
CA VAL A 147 7.22 1.22 -10.36
C VAL A 147 7.80 2.01 -11.53
N ARG A 148 6.96 2.20 -12.55
CA ARG A 148 7.16 3.12 -13.69
C ARG A 148 6.04 4.16 -13.71
N PHE A 149 6.36 5.37 -14.18
CA PHE A 149 5.39 6.46 -14.34
C PHE A 149 5.94 7.54 -15.29
N PRO A 150 5.09 8.47 -15.79
CA PRO A 150 5.54 9.53 -16.69
C PRO A 150 6.68 10.36 -16.09
N GLY A 151 7.77 10.51 -16.85
CA GLY A 151 9.00 11.17 -16.41
C GLY A 151 10.00 10.24 -15.73
N ARG A 152 9.66 8.97 -15.50
CA ARG A 152 10.59 7.94 -15.03
C ARG A 152 10.29 6.60 -15.69
N ASP A 153 11.06 6.32 -16.75
CA ASP A 153 11.10 4.98 -17.31
C ASP A 153 12.00 4.09 -16.44
N ASN A 154 11.46 2.96 -16.00
CA ASN A 154 12.15 2.02 -15.14
C ASN A 154 12.05 0.63 -15.78
N PRO A 155 13.15 0.12 -16.38
CA PRO A 155 13.13 -1.16 -17.08
C PRO A 155 12.92 -2.36 -16.14
N ASN A 156 13.12 -2.17 -14.83
CA ASN A 156 12.91 -3.20 -13.81
C ASN A 156 11.58 -3.02 -13.06
N ALA A 157 10.68 -2.16 -13.56
CA ALA A 157 9.36 -2.00 -12.95
C ALA A 157 8.51 -3.25 -13.14
N ASP A 158 7.83 -3.67 -12.07
CA ASP A 158 6.85 -4.74 -12.11
C ASP A 158 5.43 -4.21 -12.39
N ALA A 159 5.20 -2.91 -12.14
CA ALA A 159 3.91 -2.25 -12.34
C ALA A 159 4.06 -0.77 -12.71
N ASP A 160 3.02 -0.19 -13.31
CA ASP A 160 2.87 1.25 -13.46
C ASP A 160 2.21 1.86 -12.21
N LEU A 161 2.44 3.15 -11.93
CA LEU A 161 1.61 3.89 -10.96
C LEU A 161 0.21 4.10 -11.53
N GLU A 162 -0.79 4.00 -10.65
CA GLU A 162 -2.20 4.18 -11.00
C GLU A 162 -2.54 5.65 -11.23
N ASP A 163 -3.16 5.98 -12.36
CA ASP A 163 -3.24 7.36 -12.85
C ASP A 163 -4.30 8.24 -12.17
N SER A 164 -5.10 7.66 -11.27
CA SER A 164 -6.19 8.31 -10.56
C SER A 164 -5.94 8.46 -9.06
N HIS A 165 -4.78 8.04 -8.54
CA HIS A 165 -4.35 8.40 -7.19
C HIS A 165 -4.01 9.89 -7.10
N SER A 166 -4.39 10.53 -5.99
CA SER A 166 -4.13 11.95 -5.81
C SER A 166 -2.71 12.26 -5.33
N ASP A 167 -2.06 11.30 -4.68
CA ASP A 167 -0.70 11.44 -4.16
C ASP A 167 0.06 10.13 -4.15
N PHE A 168 1.39 10.24 -4.14
CA PHE A 168 2.30 9.11 -4.03
C PHE A 168 3.36 9.30 -2.96
N VAL A 169 3.64 8.23 -2.23
CA VAL A 169 4.85 8.06 -1.44
C VAL A 169 5.66 6.96 -2.11
N LEU A 170 6.80 7.36 -2.67
CA LEU A 170 7.74 6.41 -3.26
C LEU A 170 8.78 6.09 -2.21
N VAL A 171 8.95 4.82 -1.92
CA VAL A 171 9.81 4.35 -0.83
C VAL A 171 11.11 3.81 -1.40
N GLU A 172 12.24 4.12 -0.76
CA GLU A 172 13.52 3.48 -1.06
C GLU A 172 13.46 1.99 -0.71
N GLY A 173 13.88 1.14 -1.64
CA GLY A 173 13.93 -0.30 -1.41
C GLY A 173 13.77 -1.07 -2.70
N ALA A 174 14.22 -2.33 -2.67
CA ALA A 174 14.31 -3.16 -3.86
C ALA A 174 13.20 -4.21 -3.97
N MET A 175 12.26 -4.29 -3.03
CA MET A 175 11.25 -5.36 -2.96
C MET A 175 9.87 -4.79 -2.61
N TRP A 176 8.82 -5.46 -3.06
CA TRP A 176 7.46 -5.22 -2.56
C TRP A 176 7.38 -5.60 -1.08
N GLY A 177 6.60 -4.83 -0.31
CA GLY A 177 6.40 -5.00 1.12
C GLY A 177 7.40 -4.25 2.01
N VAL A 178 8.41 -3.58 1.45
CA VAL A 178 9.28 -2.66 2.23
C VAL A 178 8.51 -1.41 2.69
N GLU A 179 7.44 -1.08 1.97
CA GLU A 179 6.54 0.04 2.20
C GLU A 179 5.41 -0.25 3.19
N SER A 180 5.19 -1.52 3.54
CA SER A 180 4.05 -1.96 4.36
C SER A 180 4.00 -1.31 5.74
N ASP A 181 5.16 -1.05 6.33
CA ASP A 181 5.25 -0.37 7.63
C ASP A 181 4.81 1.09 7.52
N LEU A 182 5.42 1.82 6.60
CA LEU A 182 5.10 3.23 6.34
C LEU A 182 3.63 3.42 5.95
N LEU A 183 3.03 2.45 5.24
CA LEU A 183 1.62 2.51 4.85
C LEU A 183 0.67 2.60 6.05
N GLN A 184 0.90 1.79 7.07
CA GLN A 184 0.08 1.79 8.28
C GLN A 184 0.49 2.90 9.25
N GLU A 185 1.78 3.21 9.36
CA GLU A 185 2.26 4.34 10.18
C GLU A 185 1.77 5.68 9.65
N LEU A 186 1.72 5.87 8.32
CA LEU A 186 1.15 7.08 7.73
C LEU A 186 -0.36 7.15 8.00
N ALA A 187 -1.07 6.03 7.96
CA ALA A 187 -2.50 6.01 8.30
C ALA A 187 -2.75 6.43 9.75
N LEU A 188 -1.95 5.91 10.68
CA LEU A 188 -1.95 6.32 12.08
C LEU A 188 -1.60 7.79 12.25
N CYS A 189 -0.53 8.26 11.61
CA CYS A 189 -0.08 9.65 11.67
C CYS A 189 -1.16 10.64 11.19
N VAL A 190 -1.82 10.35 10.06
CA VAL A 190 -2.94 11.15 9.55
C VAL A 190 -4.09 11.20 10.55
N ALA A 191 -4.35 10.08 11.23
CA ALA A 191 -5.36 9.95 12.27
C ALA A 191 -4.95 10.53 13.66
N GLY A 192 -3.80 11.20 13.77
CA GLY A 192 -3.30 11.71 15.05
C GLY A 192 -2.96 10.59 16.05
N TYR A 193 -2.61 9.41 15.54
CA TYR A 193 -2.38 8.16 16.28
C TYR A 193 -3.60 7.65 17.07
N ASP A 194 -4.81 8.18 16.82
CA ASP A 194 -6.04 7.58 17.34
C ASP A 194 -6.45 6.37 16.50
N LYS A 195 -6.18 5.17 17.04
CA LYS A 195 -6.51 3.89 16.38
C LYS A 195 -7.98 3.74 16.03
N ARG A 196 -8.91 4.42 16.73
CA ARG A 196 -10.35 4.40 16.43
C ARG A 196 -10.68 5.14 15.12
N LYS A 197 -9.79 6.04 14.70
CA LYS A 197 -9.89 6.78 13.44
C LYS A 197 -9.21 6.05 12.27
N VAL A 198 -8.71 4.84 12.47
CA VAL A 198 -8.08 4.02 11.42
C VAL A 198 -8.83 2.70 11.27
N ALA A 199 -9.02 2.27 10.02
CA ALA A 199 -9.43 0.91 9.69
C ALA A 199 -8.66 0.41 8.48
N GLY A 200 -8.33 -0.87 8.47
CA GLY A 200 -7.79 -1.54 7.29
C GLY A 200 -8.87 -2.28 6.53
N ILE A 201 -8.72 -2.41 5.22
CA ILE A 201 -9.55 -3.27 4.38
C ILE A 201 -8.65 -4.29 3.68
N LEU A 202 -8.97 -5.56 3.84
CA LEU A 202 -8.31 -6.67 3.16
C LEU A 202 -9.22 -7.26 2.10
N ILE A 203 -8.76 -7.22 0.84
CA ILE A 203 -9.43 -7.87 -0.28
C ILE A 203 -8.45 -8.82 -0.95
N ASN A 204 -8.80 -10.10 -0.97
CA ASN A 204 -8.01 -11.17 -1.55
C ASN A 204 -6.57 -11.15 -0.98
N GLY A 205 -5.54 -10.94 -1.81
CA GLY A 205 -4.16 -10.71 -1.36
C GLY A 205 -3.25 -11.95 -1.34
N GLY A 206 -1.95 -11.70 -1.28
CA GLY A 206 -0.90 -12.71 -1.18
C GLY A 206 -0.19 -12.70 0.17
N SER A 207 1.07 -13.16 0.19
CA SER A 207 1.89 -13.21 1.41
C SER A 207 2.20 -11.84 2.02
N ILE A 208 2.41 -10.82 1.19
CA ILE A 208 2.61 -9.43 1.66
C ILE A 208 1.38 -8.94 2.42
N ALA A 209 0.19 -9.17 1.86
CA ALA A 209 -1.06 -8.80 2.52
C ALA A 209 -1.25 -9.56 3.84
N LEU A 210 -0.82 -10.83 3.94
CA LEU A 210 -0.89 -11.57 5.21
C LEU A 210 0.01 -10.94 6.28
N ASN A 211 1.21 -10.52 5.89
CA ASN A 211 2.12 -9.79 6.78
C ASN A 211 1.50 -8.46 7.23
N GLU A 212 0.90 -7.71 6.32
CA GLU A 212 0.24 -6.43 6.63
C GLU A 212 -0.95 -6.61 7.58
N VAL A 213 -1.74 -7.68 7.44
CA VAL A 213 -2.83 -8.00 8.39
C VAL A 213 -2.27 -8.33 9.77
N ALA A 214 -1.16 -9.09 9.84
CA ALA A 214 -0.51 -9.40 11.11
C ALA A 214 0.04 -8.13 11.78
N MET A 215 0.66 -7.23 11.02
CA MET A 215 1.10 -5.91 11.51
C MET A 215 -0.08 -5.07 12.02
N ALA A 216 -1.22 -5.09 11.32
CA ALA A 216 -2.42 -4.39 11.77
C ALA A 216 -2.97 -4.98 13.09
N ALA A 217 -2.91 -6.31 13.25
CA ALA A 217 -3.28 -6.99 14.49
C ALA A 217 -2.35 -6.61 15.66
N GLU A 218 -1.04 -6.58 15.45
CA GLU A 218 -0.07 -6.11 16.46
C GLU A 218 -0.33 -4.67 16.87
N ARG A 219 -0.70 -3.82 15.91
CA ARG A 219 -1.09 -2.42 16.16
C ARG A 219 -2.48 -2.30 16.80
N GLY A 220 -3.27 -3.36 16.89
CA GLY A 220 -4.64 -3.34 17.41
C GLY A 220 -5.61 -2.55 16.54
N LEU A 221 -5.37 -2.52 15.23
CA LEU A 221 -6.23 -1.88 14.23
C LEU A 221 -7.38 -2.82 13.83
N THR A 222 -8.54 -2.25 13.53
CA THR A 222 -9.66 -3.01 12.99
C THR A 222 -9.44 -3.28 11.51
N MET A 223 -9.57 -4.55 11.10
CA MET A 223 -9.50 -5.01 9.72
C MET A 223 -10.88 -5.46 9.23
N PHE A 224 -11.38 -4.83 8.18
CA PHE A 224 -12.51 -5.31 7.40
C PHE A 224 -12.00 -6.30 6.35
N VAL A 225 -12.31 -7.58 6.54
CA VAL A 225 -11.91 -8.66 5.64
C VAL A 225 -13.06 -8.96 4.69
N VAL A 226 -12.82 -8.85 3.39
CA VAL A 226 -13.80 -9.19 2.36
C VAL A 226 -13.78 -10.70 2.11
N GLU A 227 -14.64 -11.42 2.80
CA GLU A 227 -14.80 -12.87 2.70
C GLU A 227 -15.47 -13.25 1.37
N GLY A 228 -14.95 -14.29 0.76
CA GLY A 228 -15.29 -14.72 -0.59
C GLY A 228 -14.53 -13.98 -1.69
N SER A 229 -13.51 -13.18 -1.35
CA SER A 229 -12.64 -12.51 -2.34
C SER A 229 -11.39 -13.32 -2.70
N GLY A 230 -11.10 -14.40 -1.97
CA GLY A 230 -10.00 -15.32 -2.26
C GLY A 230 -8.79 -15.22 -1.32
N ARG A 231 -7.86 -16.17 -1.52
CA ARG A 231 -6.50 -16.25 -0.94
C ARG A 231 -6.43 -15.76 0.52
N THR A 232 -5.65 -14.71 0.81
CA THR A 232 -5.35 -14.26 2.17
C THR A 232 -6.61 -13.83 2.93
N ALA A 233 -7.55 -13.14 2.28
CA ALA A 233 -8.81 -12.75 2.91
C ALA A 233 -9.60 -13.96 3.41
N ASP A 234 -9.74 -15.00 2.58
CA ASP A 234 -10.48 -16.20 2.96
C ASP A 234 -9.70 -17.06 3.96
N ALA A 235 -8.38 -17.07 3.90
CA ALA A 235 -7.53 -17.74 4.88
C ALA A 235 -7.66 -17.09 6.27
N VAL A 236 -7.67 -15.76 6.35
CA VAL A 236 -7.91 -15.01 7.59
C VAL A 236 -9.33 -15.27 8.10
N ALA A 237 -10.34 -15.20 7.22
CA ALA A 237 -11.72 -15.46 7.62
C ALA A 237 -11.91 -16.89 8.17
N THR A 238 -11.33 -17.88 7.50
CA THR A 238 -11.35 -19.28 7.95
C THR A 238 -10.68 -19.41 9.31
N ALA A 239 -9.46 -18.89 9.47
CA ALA A 239 -8.70 -19.00 10.71
C ALA A 239 -9.42 -18.36 11.91
N ILE A 240 -10.03 -17.19 11.72
CA ILE A 240 -10.84 -16.51 12.76
C ILE A 240 -12.07 -17.33 13.13
N ARG A 241 -12.78 -17.88 12.15
CA ARG A 241 -14.00 -18.67 12.39
C ARG A 241 -13.71 -20.00 13.08
N THR A 242 -12.65 -20.70 12.67
CA THR A 242 -12.27 -22.00 13.24
C THR A 242 -11.47 -21.86 14.52
N LYS A 243 -10.94 -20.66 14.81
CA LYS A 243 -9.97 -20.40 15.88
C LYS A 243 -8.72 -21.29 15.77
N THR A 244 -8.36 -21.67 14.55
CA THR A 244 -7.22 -22.54 14.27
C THR A 244 -6.40 -21.97 13.12
N ALA A 245 -5.09 -21.99 13.30
CA ALA A 245 -4.13 -21.59 12.29
C ALA A 245 -2.84 -22.37 12.49
N GLU A 246 -2.24 -22.87 11.42
CA GLU A 246 -0.91 -23.48 11.47
C GLU A 246 0.19 -22.44 11.28
N GLN A 247 -0.03 -21.49 10.35
CA GLN A 247 0.91 -20.42 10.04
C GLN A 247 0.97 -19.40 11.19
N ALA A 248 2.18 -19.00 11.58
CA ALA A 248 2.41 -18.10 12.71
C ALA A 248 1.70 -16.75 12.57
N LEU A 249 1.72 -16.14 11.37
CA LEU A 249 1.04 -14.87 11.11
C LEU A 249 -0.48 -14.98 11.29
N LEU A 250 -1.09 -16.07 10.84
CA LEU A 250 -2.52 -16.29 11.06
C LEU A 250 -2.85 -16.51 12.54
N LYS A 251 -1.97 -17.16 13.31
CA LYS A 251 -2.15 -17.28 14.77
C LYS A 251 -2.17 -15.92 15.44
N MET A 252 -1.25 -15.03 15.09
CA MET A 252 -1.23 -13.66 15.61
C MET A 252 -2.53 -12.92 15.32
N VAL A 253 -3.07 -13.06 14.10
CA VAL A 253 -4.34 -12.45 13.71
C VAL A 253 -5.51 -13.06 14.49
N VAL A 254 -5.51 -14.38 14.74
CA VAL A 254 -6.53 -15.06 15.56
C VAL A 254 -6.48 -14.63 17.03
N GLU A 255 -5.29 -14.42 17.57
CA GLU A 255 -5.09 -14.10 18.99
C GLU A 255 -5.31 -12.61 19.31
N GLY A 256 -4.91 -11.70 18.42
CA GLY A 256 -4.90 -10.26 18.69
C GLY A 256 -5.67 -9.39 17.70
N GLY A 257 -6.14 -9.95 16.57
CA GLY A 257 -6.78 -9.19 15.50
C GLY A 257 -8.21 -8.76 15.84
N ARG A 258 -8.53 -7.50 15.54
CA ARG A 258 -9.93 -7.01 15.50
C ARG A 258 -10.43 -7.13 14.08
N VAL A 259 -11.17 -8.20 13.79
CA VAL A 259 -11.62 -8.51 12.43
C VAL A 259 -13.13 -8.37 12.32
N GLU A 260 -13.56 -7.60 11.32
CA GLU A 260 -14.95 -7.53 10.87
C GLU A 260 -15.04 -8.10 9.45
N PHE A 261 -16.14 -8.79 9.14
CA PHE A 261 -16.31 -9.42 7.83
C PHE A 261 -17.26 -8.63 6.94
N ILE A 262 -16.90 -8.52 5.67
CA ILE A 262 -17.77 -8.07 4.58
C ILE A 262 -17.87 -9.24 3.59
N GLN A 263 -19.07 -9.65 3.20
CA GLN A 263 -19.19 -10.68 2.15
C GLN A 263 -19.10 -10.02 0.78
N THR A 264 -18.51 -10.69 -0.21
CA THR A 264 -18.54 -10.21 -1.61
C THR A 264 -19.96 -10.07 -2.18
N THR A 265 -20.96 -10.68 -1.55
CA THR A 265 -22.37 -10.61 -1.93
C THR A 265 -23.15 -9.51 -1.19
N GLU A 266 -22.54 -8.83 -0.22
CA GLU A 266 -23.18 -7.71 0.48
C GLU A 266 -23.31 -6.49 -0.45
N GLY A 267 -24.35 -5.69 -0.19
CA GLY A 267 -24.58 -4.44 -0.91
C GLY A 267 -23.71 -3.30 -0.37
N ILE A 268 -23.59 -2.24 -1.18
CA ILE A 268 -22.89 -1.00 -0.83
C ILE A 268 -23.39 -0.42 0.50
N GLU A 269 -24.69 -0.38 0.71
CA GLU A 269 -25.31 0.17 1.94
C GLU A 269 -24.82 -0.57 3.20
N THR A 270 -24.67 -1.89 3.12
CA THR A 270 -24.16 -2.71 4.24
C THR A 270 -22.71 -2.39 4.56
N VAL A 271 -21.87 -2.24 3.52
CA VAL A 271 -20.46 -1.83 3.71
C VAL A 271 -20.39 -0.47 4.40
N GLN A 272 -21.17 0.49 3.92
CA GLN A 272 -21.19 1.84 4.48
C GLN A 272 -21.70 1.86 5.92
N ALA A 273 -22.72 1.07 6.24
CA ALA A 273 -23.24 0.97 7.60
C ALA A 273 -22.19 0.39 8.58
N LYS A 274 -21.41 -0.61 8.16
CA LYS A 274 -20.32 -1.17 8.97
C LYS A 274 -19.20 -0.16 9.21
N LEU A 275 -18.77 0.55 8.16
CA LEU A 275 -17.78 1.63 8.28
C LEU A 275 -18.28 2.75 9.20
N ASP A 276 -19.54 3.17 9.04
CA ASP A 276 -20.16 4.19 9.88
C ASP A 276 -20.21 3.75 11.36
N ALA A 277 -20.59 2.51 11.63
CA ALA A 277 -20.62 1.96 12.98
C ALA A 277 -19.23 1.99 13.64
N HIS A 278 -18.18 1.56 12.93
CA HIS A 278 -16.80 1.60 13.43
C HIS A 278 -16.34 3.03 13.73
N PHE A 279 -16.50 3.96 12.78
CA PHE A 279 -15.98 5.32 12.93
C PHE A 279 -16.83 6.24 13.82
N ARG A 280 -18.03 5.81 14.23
CA ARG A 280 -18.88 6.51 15.22
C ARG A 280 -18.67 6.04 16.65
N ALA A 281 -18.19 4.81 16.87
CA ALA A 281 -17.94 4.29 18.19
C ALA A 281 -16.89 5.18 18.90
N ARG A 282 -17.34 5.85 19.98
CA ARG A 282 -16.53 6.81 20.77
C ARG A 282 -15.61 6.07 21.72
#